data_AF-A0A916K8T3-F1
#
_entry.id   AF-A0A916K8T3-F1
#
_cell.length_a   1.000
_cell.length_b   1.000
_cell.length_c   1.000
_cell.angle_alpha   90.00
_cell.angle_beta   90.00
_cell.angle_gamma   90.00
#
_symmetry.space_group_name_H-M   'P 1'
#
loop_
_entity.id
_entity.type
_entity.pdbx_description
1 polymer ?
#
loop_
_entity_poly.entity_id
_entity_poly.type
_entity_poly.pdbx_seq_one_letter_code
_entity_poly.pdbx_strand_id
1 'polypeptide(L)'
;MDLKKLGLADKMIFILGIIMGSFIMTILVLGIIVAVLKMYADGKRQSVQIRSVPAPDQPKEMLAAETSGQVPPGAGNRQHAPAVSETESERSIEANIMLLEADLRKPGELGTDARFEAIGKLAHAYRQAGRHQEADYCLRRLDRDKTADEA
;
A
#
# COMPACT_ATOMS: atom_id res chain seq x y z
N MET A 1 -19.10 -38.35 9.16
CA MET A 1 -18.29 -38.12 10.39
C MET A 1 -19.25 -37.76 11.51
N ASP A 2 -19.46 -38.66 12.46
CA ASP A 2 -20.40 -38.51 13.57
C ASP A 2 -19.92 -37.47 14.61
N LEU A 3 -20.17 -36.18 14.36
CA LEU A 3 -19.86 -35.06 15.27
C LEU A 3 -20.76 -35.02 16.53
N LYS A 4 -21.62 -36.02 16.73
CA LYS A 4 -22.59 -36.07 17.84
C LYS A 4 -22.04 -36.72 19.10
N LYS A 5 -20.86 -37.35 19.06
CA LYS A 5 -20.27 -38.09 20.20
C LYS A 5 -18.96 -37.52 20.75
N LEU A 6 -18.51 -36.34 20.31
CA LEU A 6 -17.41 -35.66 21.00
C LEU A 6 -17.94 -35.12 22.33
N GLY A 7 -17.42 -35.63 23.44
CA GLY A 7 -17.79 -35.20 24.78
C GLY A 7 -17.72 -33.68 24.91
N LEU A 8 -18.63 -33.08 25.69
CA LEU A 8 -18.78 -31.63 25.82
C LEU A 8 -17.44 -30.91 26.06
N ALA A 9 -16.53 -31.53 26.81
CA ALA A 9 -15.20 -31.02 27.11
C ALA A 9 -14.31 -30.83 25.86
N ASP A 10 -14.39 -31.73 24.88
CA ASP A 10 -13.58 -31.68 23.65
C ASP A 10 -14.02 -30.51 22.75
N LYS A 11 -15.34 -30.23 22.72
CA LYS A 11 -15.89 -29.04 22.07
C LYS A 11 -15.44 -27.74 22.75
N MET A 12 -15.37 -27.72 24.07
CA MET A 12 -14.91 -26.54 24.81
C MET A 12 -13.43 -26.25 24.58
N ILE A 13 -12.59 -27.28 24.53
CA ILE A 13 -11.16 -27.13 24.21
C ILE A 13 -10.95 -26.61 22.79
N PHE A 14 -11.73 -27.11 21.84
CA PHE A 14 -11.67 -26.63 20.46
C PHE A 14 -12.05 -25.15 20.34
N ILE A 15 -13.15 -24.75 20.98
CA ILE A 15 -13.60 -23.34 21.00
C ILE A 15 -12.58 -22.46 21.71
N LEU A 16 -12.03 -22.90 22.84
CA LEU A 16 -11.00 -22.17 23.58
C LEU A 16 -9.73 -21.98 22.73
N GLY A 17 -9.35 -23.02 21.98
CA GLY A 17 -8.23 -22.98 21.04
C GLY A 17 -8.43 -21.97 19.90
N ILE A 18 -9.63 -21.92 19.32
CA ILE A 18 -9.96 -20.92 18.28
C ILE A 18 -9.90 -19.51 18.85
N ILE A 19 -10.44 -19.28 20.04
CA ILE A 19 -10.42 -17.95 20.68
C ILE A 19 -8.98 -17.51 20.97
N MET A 20 -8.17 -18.39 21.57
CA MET A 20 -6.76 -18.10 21.86
C MET A 20 -5.92 -17.91 20.59
N GLY A 21 -6.12 -18.77 19.57
CA GLY A 21 -5.44 -18.64 18.29
C GLY A 21 -5.83 -17.36 17.55
N SER A 22 -7.11 -17.02 17.53
CA SER A 22 -7.63 -15.77 16.98
C SER A 22 -7.05 -14.55 17.70
N PHE A 23 -6.94 -14.60 19.02
CA PHE A 23 -6.36 -13.53 19.82
C PHE A 23 -4.87 -13.31 19.49
N ILE A 24 -4.08 -14.39 19.42
CA ILE A 24 -2.67 -14.34 19.04
C ILE A 24 -2.51 -13.77 17.62
N MET A 25 -3.30 -14.25 16.66
CA MET A 25 -3.28 -13.74 15.29
C MET A 25 -3.65 -12.26 15.22
N THR A 26 -4.65 -11.82 15.98
CA THR A 26 -5.07 -10.42 16.02
C THR A 26 -3.95 -9.51 16.53
N ILE A 27 -3.26 -9.93 17.61
CA ILE A 27 -2.11 -9.18 18.15
C ILE A 27 -0.98 -9.12 17.12
N LEU A 28 -0.69 -10.23 16.43
CA LEU A 28 0.34 -10.28 15.40
C LEU A 28 0.02 -9.30 14.25
N VAL A 29 -1.21 -9.30 13.76
CA VAL A 29 -1.66 -8.39 12.70
C VAL A 29 -1.58 -6.94 13.15
N LEU A 30 -2.06 -6.62 14.36
CA LEU A 30 -1.94 -5.26 14.91
C LEU A 30 -0.46 -4.84 15.02
N GLY A 31 0.41 -5.74 15.48
CA GLY A 31 1.84 -5.50 15.57
C GLY A 31 2.48 -5.21 14.20
N ILE A 32 2.12 -5.97 13.17
CA ILE A 32 2.58 -5.75 11.80
C ILE A 32 2.08 -4.39 11.28
N ILE A 33 0.81 -4.06 11.49
CA ILE A 33 0.24 -2.77 11.08
C ILE A 33 1.01 -1.62 11.75
N VAL A 34 1.25 -1.69 13.06
CA VAL A 34 2.03 -0.68 13.79
C VAL A 34 3.47 -0.63 13.29
N ALA A 35 4.11 -1.76 13.00
CA ALA A 35 5.47 -1.82 12.48
C ALA A 35 5.57 -1.15 11.10
N VAL A 36 4.62 -1.43 10.20
CA VAL A 36 4.54 -0.81 8.87
C VAL A 36 4.25 0.68 8.97
N LEU A 37 3.30 1.10 9.82
CA LEU A 37 3.01 2.51 10.07
C LEU A 37 4.22 3.25 10.65
N LYS A 38 4.94 2.62 11.58
CA LYS A 38 6.17 3.17 12.17
C LYS A 38 7.28 3.27 11.13
N MET A 39 7.48 2.24 10.31
CA MET A 39 8.44 2.27 9.20
C MET A 39 8.10 3.37 8.20
N TYR A 40 6.82 3.55 7.88
CA TYR A 40 6.35 4.60 6.98
C TYR A 40 6.51 6.00 7.60
N ALA A 41 6.25 6.14 8.89
CA ALA A 41 6.46 7.39 9.62
C ALA A 41 7.95 7.75 9.76
N ASP A 42 8.83 6.78 10.03
CA ASP A 42 10.29 6.98 10.04
C ASP A 42 10.81 7.32 8.63
N GLY A 43 10.28 6.67 7.59
CA GLY A 43 10.59 7.02 6.19
C GLY A 43 10.21 8.45 5.84
N LYS A 44 9.10 8.99 6.38
CA LYS A 44 8.75 10.40 6.22
C LYS A 44 9.65 11.34 7.02
N ARG A 45 10.11 10.95 8.22
CA ARG A 45 11.04 11.77 9.03
C ARG A 45 12.41 11.93 8.37
N GLN A 46 12.85 10.94 7.59
CA GLN A 46 14.15 11.00 6.90
C GLN A 46 14.14 11.98 5.70
N SER A 47 12.97 12.24 5.10
CA SER A 47 12.81 13.22 4.00
C SER A 47 12.78 14.69 4.45
N VAL A 48 12.46 14.96 5.72
CA VAL A 48 12.38 16.34 6.27
C VAL A 48 13.68 16.76 6.96
N GLN A 49 14.60 15.83 7.25
CA GLN A 49 15.89 16.15 7.87
C GLN A 49 17.06 16.23 6.87
N ILE A 50 16.78 16.37 5.57
CA ILE A 50 17.78 16.82 4.61
C ILE A 50 17.82 18.35 4.71
N ARG A 51 18.89 18.88 5.33
CA ARG A 51 19.35 20.28 5.25
C ARG A 51 18.85 21.25 6.33
N SER A 52 19.18 21.00 7.60
CA SER A 52 19.61 22.11 8.45
C SER A 52 21.05 22.48 8.06
N VAL A 53 21.19 23.26 6.99
CA VAL A 53 22.43 24.00 6.70
C VAL A 53 22.67 24.93 7.90
N PRO A 54 23.81 24.82 8.61
CA PRO A 54 24.27 25.91 9.45
C PRO A 54 24.62 27.07 8.51
N ALA A 55 24.06 28.25 8.78
CA ALA A 55 24.28 29.45 7.97
C ALA A 55 25.78 29.79 7.84
N PRO A 56 26.20 30.39 6.71
CA PRO A 56 27.60 30.56 6.36
C PRO A 56 28.15 31.90 6.88
N ASP A 57 28.89 31.87 7.98
CA ASP A 57 29.69 33.02 8.43
C ASP A 57 31.16 32.58 8.54
N GLN A 58 31.92 32.72 7.45
CA GLN A 58 33.39 32.85 7.53
C GLN A 58 33.72 34.31 7.91
N PRO A 59 34.92 34.70 8.44
CA PRO A 59 36.22 34.01 8.32
C PRO A 59 37.16 34.09 9.55
N LYS A 60 38.22 33.27 9.56
CA LYS A 60 39.65 33.62 9.76
C LYS A 60 40.43 32.49 10.46
N GLU A 61 41.72 32.50 10.18
CA GLU A 61 42.82 31.72 10.78
C GLU A 61 43.00 30.32 10.17
N MET A 62 43.71 30.21 9.04
CA MET A 62 45.17 30.13 8.92
C MET A 62 45.80 28.94 9.67
N LEU A 63 46.64 28.21 8.92
CA LEU A 63 47.60 27.17 9.35
C LEU A 63 46.95 25.86 9.84
N ALA A 64 47.31 24.66 9.39
CA ALA A 64 48.56 24.21 8.81
C ALA A 64 48.36 22.88 8.06
N ALA A 65 49.34 22.58 7.20
CA ALA A 65 49.67 21.30 6.55
C ALA A 65 48.74 20.87 5.40
N GLU A 66 49.05 21.26 4.15
CA GLU A 66 49.89 20.48 3.22
C GLU A 66 49.57 18.97 3.22
N THR A 67 48.98 18.48 2.13
CA THR A 67 49.72 17.66 1.15
C THR A 67 48.77 17.06 0.10
N SER A 68 48.98 17.52 -1.13
CA SER A 68 48.95 16.76 -2.39
C SER A 68 47.62 16.18 -2.89
N GLY A 69 47.24 16.62 -4.10
CA GLY A 69 46.25 15.95 -4.92
C GLY A 69 45.49 16.88 -5.86
N GLN A 70 46.20 17.59 -6.73
CA GLN A 70 45.63 18.48 -7.74
C GLN A 70 45.24 17.71 -9.01
N VAL A 71 43.94 17.67 -9.35
CA VAL A 71 43.40 17.85 -10.72
C VAL A 71 41.93 18.34 -10.64
N PRO A 72 41.58 19.53 -11.16
CA PRO A 72 40.24 19.86 -11.69
C PRO A 72 40.31 20.03 -13.23
N PRO A 73 39.26 20.46 -13.96
CA PRO A 73 37.81 20.22 -13.85
C PRO A 73 37.22 19.74 -15.21
N GLY A 74 36.04 19.12 -15.22
CA GLY A 74 35.24 19.07 -16.46
C GLY A 74 34.21 17.96 -16.59
N ALA A 75 32.98 18.37 -16.93
CA ALA A 75 31.93 17.58 -17.59
C ALA A 75 31.18 16.53 -16.75
N GLY A 76 30.20 17.03 -16.00
CA GLY A 76 28.82 16.56 -15.91
C GLY A 76 28.49 15.08 -16.15
N ASN A 77 27.76 14.50 -15.20
CA ASN A 77 26.36 14.24 -15.52
C ASN A 77 25.47 14.31 -14.27
N ARG A 78 24.57 15.29 -14.28
CA ARG A 78 23.36 15.28 -13.45
C ARG A 78 22.54 14.07 -13.88
N GLN A 79 22.43 13.04 -13.05
CA GLN A 79 21.24 12.20 -13.07
C GLN A 79 20.26 12.74 -12.03
N HIS A 80 19.65 13.86 -12.39
CA HIS A 80 18.24 14.04 -12.12
C HIS A 80 17.47 13.06 -13.01
N ALA A 81 16.71 12.16 -12.40
CA ALA A 81 15.50 11.61 -13.00
C ALA A 81 14.54 11.06 -11.92
N PRO A 82 13.84 11.90 -11.15
CA PRO A 82 12.57 11.50 -10.56
C PRO A 82 11.47 11.79 -11.59
N ALA A 83 11.25 10.88 -12.54
CA ALA A 83 10.13 10.98 -13.48
C ALA A 83 9.66 9.62 -14.04
N VAL A 84 10.41 8.54 -13.80
CA VAL A 84 10.10 7.22 -14.36
C VAL A 84 9.19 6.40 -13.42
N SER A 85 9.23 6.64 -12.11
CA SER A 85 8.47 5.84 -11.14
C SER A 85 6.97 6.17 -11.10
N GLU A 86 6.61 7.46 -11.23
CA GLU A 86 5.20 7.89 -11.21
C GLU A 86 4.47 7.49 -12.50
N THR A 87 5.13 7.66 -13.65
CA THR A 87 4.52 7.31 -14.95
C THR A 87 4.34 5.80 -15.13
N GLU A 88 5.23 4.98 -14.58
CA GLU A 88 5.09 3.52 -14.60
C GLU A 88 4.01 3.03 -13.62
N SER A 89 3.88 3.67 -12.45
CA SER A 89 2.81 3.41 -11.50
C SER A 89 1.45 3.84 -12.05
N GLU A 90 1.35 5.02 -12.66
CA GLU A 90 0.11 5.51 -13.29
C GLU A 90 -0.29 4.64 -14.48
N ARG A 91 0.65 4.24 -15.34
CA ARG A 91 0.37 3.30 -16.43
C ARG A 91 -0.07 1.93 -15.92
N SER A 92 0.48 1.46 -14.80
CA SER A 92 0.04 0.21 -14.17
C SER A 92 -1.37 0.33 -13.60
N ILE A 93 -1.73 1.47 -13.01
CA ILE A 93 -3.08 1.76 -12.52
C ILE A 93 -4.08 1.82 -13.69
N GLU A 94 -3.75 2.51 -14.77
CA GLU A 94 -4.62 2.60 -15.97
C GLU A 94 -4.80 1.24 -16.66
N ALA A 95 -3.72 0.44 -16.77
CA ALA A 95 -3.81 -0.92 -17.31
C ALA A 95 -4.72 -1.81 -16.45
N ASN A 96 -4.65 -1.69 -15.12
CA ASN A 96 -5.52 -2.42 -14.20
C ASN A 96 -6.99 -1.99 -14.34
N ILE A 97 -7.26 -0.68 -14.48
CA ILE A 97 -8.62 -0.17 -14.73
C ILE A 97 -9.17 -0.77 -16.04
N MET A 98 -8.37 -0.75 -17.12
CA MET A 98 -8.80 -1.28 -18.42
C MET A 98 -9.11 -2.78 -18.38
N LEU A 99 -8.30 -3.57 -17.68
CA LEU A 99 -8.52 -5.01 -17.53
C LEU A 99 -9.80 -5.30 -16.73
N LEU A 100 -9.98 -4.61 -15.60
CA LEU A 100 -11.15 -4.79 -14.73
C LEU A 100 -12.45 -4.32 -15.41
N GLU A 101 -12.41 -3.23 -16.17
CA GLU A 101 -13.56 -2.80 -16.99
C GLU A 101 -13.91 -3.82 -18.09
N ALA A 102 -12.90 -4.45 -18.72
CA ALA A 102 -13.12 -5.47 -19.73
C ALA A 102 -13.78 -6.73 -19.16
N ASP A 103 -13.35 -7.18 -17.98
CA ASP A 103 -13.95 -8.30 -17.27
C ASP A 103 -15.40 -8.00 -16.86
N LEU A 104 -15.66 -6.78 -16.36
CA LEU A 104 -17.00 -6.33 -15.98
C LEU A 104 -17.95 -6.13 -17.18
N ARG A 105 -17.41 -5.94 -18.38
CA ARG A 105 -18.20 -5.84 -19.62
C ARG A 105 -18.72 -7.21 -20.10
N LYS A 106 -18.21 -8.31 -19.55
CA LYS A 106 -18.69 -9.69 -19.79
C LYS A 106 -19.45 -10.23 -18.56
N PRO A 107 -20.63 -9.69 -18.24
CA PRO A 107 -21.35 -10.01 -17.00
C PRO A 107 -21.85 -11.46 -16.93
N GLY A 108 -21.81 -12.24 -18.03
CA GLY A 108 -22.27 -13.63 -18.07
C GLY A 108 -21.20 -14.69 -17.80
N GLU A 109 -19.91 -14.32 -17.79
CA GLU A 109 -18.80 -15.26 -17.52
C GLU A 109 -18.26 -15.15 -16.09
N LEU A 110 -18.48 -14.01 -15.43
CA LEU A 110 -18.10 -13.80 -14.03
C LEU A 110 -19.27 -14.15 -13.11
N GLY A 111 -19.05 -15.06 -12.16
CA GLY A 111 -19.98 -15.28 -11.05
C GLY A 111 -20.23 -14.00 -10.24
N THR A 112 -21.36 -13.93 -9.53
CA THR A 112 -21.78 -12.77 -8.72
C THR A 112 -20.68 -12.31 -7.76
N ASP A 113 -20.02 -13.24 -7.07
CA ASP A 113 -18.90 -12.94 -6.16
C ASP A 113 -17.69 -12.34 -6.87
N ALA A 114 -17.29 -12.92 -8.01
CA ALA A 114 -16.17 -12.43 -8.81
C ALA A 114 -16.46 -11.03 -9.39
N ARG A 115 -17.73 -10.76 -9.73
CA ARG A 115 -18.18 -9.45 -10.18
C ARG A 115 -18.12 -8.42 -9.06
N PHE A 116 -18.54 -8.77 -7.84
CA PHE A 116 -18.41 -7.89 -6.68
C PHE A 116 -16.95 -7.57 -6.36
N GLU A 117 -16.09 -8.59 -6.41
CA GLU A 117 -14.65 -8.42 -6.21
C GLU A 117 -14.03 -7.51 -7.28
N ALA A 118 -14.38 -7.71 -8.56
CA ALA A 118 -13.90 -6.89 -9.67
C ALA A 118 -14.33 -5.42 -9.54
N ILE A 119 -15.58 -5.14 -9.14
CA ILE A 119 -16.07 -3.78 -8.89
C ILE A 119 -15.30 -3.13 -7.72
N GLY A 120 -15.03 -3.88 -6.65
CA GLY A 120 -14.24 -3.40 -5.52
C GLY A 120 -12.80 -3.04 -5.91
N LYS A 121 -12.15 -3.89 -6.70
CA LYS A 121 -10.80 -3.64 -7.25
C LYS A 121 -10.79 -2.43 -8.17
N LEU A 122 -11.81 -2.27 -9.01
CA LEU A 122 -11.95 -1.13 -9.91
C LEU A 122 -12.10 0.19 -9.13
N ALA A 123 -12.92 0.20 -8.08
CA ALA A 123 -13.08 1.37 -7.22
C ALA A 123 -11.76 1.77 -6.54
N HIS A 124 -10.96 0.80 -6.11
CA HIS A 124 -9.64 1.06 -5.53
C HIS A 124 -8.67 1.64 -6.57
N ALA A 125 -8.65 1.09 -7.78
CA ALA A 125 -7.81 1.58 -8.87
C ALA A 125 -8.18 3.02 -9.28
N TYR A 126 -9.48 3.36 -9.33
CA TYR A 126 -9.91 4.74 -9.56
C TYR A 126 -9.47 5.70 -8.45
N ARG A 127 -9.49 5.29 -7.16
CA ARG A 127 -8.95 6.13 -6.07
C ARG A 127 -7.45 6.37 -6.23
N GLN A 128 -6.70 5.36 -6.64
CA GLN A 128 -5.27 5.48 -6.90
C GLN A 128 -4.97 6.41 -8.09
N ALA A 129 -5.87 6.45 -9.08
CA ALA A 129 -5.80 7.38 -10.21
C ALA A 129 -6.33 8.80 -9.88
N GLY A 130 -6.71 9.09 -8.63
CA GLY A 130 -7.32 10.38 -8.23
C GLY A 130 -8.76 10.60 -8.74
N ARG A 131 -9.36 9.57 -9.36
CA ARG A 131 -10.71 9.56 -9.93
C ARG A 131 -11.76 9.21 -8.87
N HIS A 132 -11.89 10.08 -7.88
CA HIS A 132 -12.72 9.83 -6.70
C HIS A 132 -14.22 9.69 -7.02
N GLN A 133 -14.72 10.43 -8.01
CA GLN A 133 -16.14 10.38 -8.39
C GLN A 133 -16.53 9.02 -8.98
N GLU A 134 -15.66 8.45 -9.80
CA GLU A 134 -15.86 7.15 -10.45
C GLU A 134 -15.71 5.99 -9.45
N ALA A 135 -14.79 6.13 -8.48
CA ALA A 135 -14.70 5.20 -7.37
C ALA A 135 -15.99 5.17 -6.54
N ASP A 136 -16.55 6.35 -6.21
CA ASP A 136 -17.78 6.44 -5.43
C ASP A 136 -19.01 5.97 -6.22
N TYR A 137 -19.01 6.10 -7.55
CA TYR A 137 -20.02 5.49 -8.41
C TYR A 137 -19.95 3.95 -8.36
N CYS A 138 -18.74 3.38 -8.46
CA CYS A 138 -18.53 1.93 -8.38
C CYS A 138 -18.98 1.36 -7.03
N LEU A 139 -18.65 2.03 -5.92
CA LEU A 139 -19.05 1.60 -4.57
C LEU A 139 -20.57 1.64 -4.37
N ARG A 140 -21.25 2.68 -4.87
CA ARG A 140 -22.73 2.76 -4.79
C ARG A 140 -23.41 1.69 -5.64
N ARG A 141 -22.82 1.34 -6.79
CA ARG A 141 -23.31 0.24 -7.61
C ARG A 141 -23.12 -1.11 -6.93
N LEU A 142 -21.97 -1.30 -6.26
CA LEU A 142 -21.69 -2.51 -5.48
C LEU A 142 -22.73 -2.73 -4.38
N ASP A 143 -23.03 -1.68 -3.62
CA ASP A 143 -23.99 -1.71 -2.51
C ASP A 143 -25.42 -2.04 -3.00
N ARG A 144 -25.83 -1.45 -4.12
CA ARG A 144 -27.12 -1.74 -4.76
C ARG A 144 -27.21 -3.18 -5.27
N ASP A 145 -26.16 -3.66 -5.93
CA ASP A 145 -26.18 -5.01 -6.51
C ASP A 145 -26.10 -6.08 -5.39
N LYS A 146 -25.42 -5.78 -4.26
CA LYS A 146 -25.37 -6.68 -3.09
C LYS A 146 -26.71 -6.77 -2.37
N THR A 147 -27.38 -5.63 -2.18
CA THR A 147 -28.71 -5.59 -1.55
C THR A 147 -29.80 -6.21 -2.43
N ALA A 148 -29.61 -6.26 -3.75
CA ALA A 148 -30.51 -6.94 -4.68
C ALA A 148 -30.34 -8.47 -4.73
N ASP A 149 -29.15 -8.99 -4.38
CA ASP A 149 -28.89 -10.43 -4.32
C ASP A 149 -29.35 -11.05 -2.98
N GLU A 150 -29.41 -10.24 -1.92
CA GLU A 150 -29.88 -10.66 -0.58
C GLU A 150 -31.42 -10.59 -0.40
N ALA A 151 -32.17 -10.06 -1.37
CA ALA A 151 -33.63 -9.83 -1.31
C ALA A 151 -34.44 -10.88 -2.09
#